data_AF-A0A0Q7NX73-F1
#
_entry.id   AF-A0A0Q7NX73-F1
#
_cell.length_a   1.000
_cell.length_b   1.000
_cell.length_c   1.000
_cell.angle_alpha   90.00
_cell.angle_beta   90.00
_cell.angle_gamma   90.00
#
_symmetry.space_group_name_H-M   'P 1'
#
loop_
_entity.id
_entity.type
_entity.pdbx_description
1 polymer ?
#
loop_
_entity_poly.entity_id
_entity_poly.type
_entity_poly.pdbx_seq_one_letter_code
_entity_poly.pdbx_strand_id
1 'polypeptide(L)'
;MLALRSIPVLGWAFLIVGLVRPFRSRLLRVAFWIDVVLSVGVHAAQIPAARKVAAERGISSGRAAAMTMLFGATWWKTLGEGEQ
;
A
#
# COMPACT_ATOMS: atom_id res chain seq x y z
N MET A 1 -10.73 -10.75 4.08
CA MET A 1 -9.55 -10.24 3.35
C MET A 1 -9.85 -9.04 2.45
N LEU A 2 -10.91 -9.05 1.63
CA LEU A 2 -11.22 -7.94 0.70
C LEU A 2 -11.38 -6.58 1.41
N ALA A 3 -12.03 -6.58 2.58
CA ALA A 3 -12.25 -5.38 3.40
C ALA A 3 -10.96 -4.75 3.97
N LEU A 4 -9.86 -5.51 4.11
CA LEU A 4 -8.58 -4.94 4.55
C LEU A 4 -7.80 -4.31 3.40
N ARG A 5 -7.98 -4.84 2.18
CA ARG A 5 -7.35 -4.31 0.96
C ARG A 5 -7.98 -3.00 0.48
N SER A 6 -9.15 -2.62 0.96
CA SER A 6 -9.75 -1.31 0.66
C SER A 6 -9.04 -0.16 1.37
N ILE A 7 -8.41 -0.39 2.53
CA ILE A 7 -7.74 0.67 3.31
C ILE A 7 -6.59 1.32 2.51
N PRO A 8 -5.61 0.57 1.95
CA PRO A 8 -4.57 1.17 1.10
C PRO A 8 -5.12 1.88 -0.14
N VAL A 9 -6.19 1.35 -0.74
CA VAL A 9 -6.82 1.95 -1.93
C VAL A 9 -7.47 3.29 -1.57
N LEU A 10 -8.12 3.38 -0.40
CA LEU A 10 -8.68 4.63 0.11
C LEU A 10 -7.58 5.65 0.43
N GLY A 11 -6.42 5.21 0.94
CA GLY A 11 -5.24 6.06 1.11
C GLY A 11 -4.78 6.67 -0.22
N TRP A 12 -4.56 5.84 -1.25
CA TRP A 12 -4.22 6.34 -2.59
C TRP A 12 -5.25 7.32 -3.15
N ALA A 13 -6.55 7.04 -2.98
CA ALA A 13 -7.61 7.96 -3.38
C ALA A 13 -7.55 9.30 -2.61
N PHE A 14 -7.32 9.26 -1.30
CA PHE A 14 -7.15 10.45 -0.47
C PHE A 14 -5.95 11.29 -0.90
N LEU A 15 -4.83 10.64 -1.25
CA LEU A 15 -3.65 11.33 -1.79
C LEU A 15 -3.92 11.99 -3.14
N ILE A 16 -4.61 11.31 -4.07
CA ILE A 16 -5.01 11.89 -5.36
C ILE A 16 -5.89 13.13 -5.14
N VAL A 17 -6.87 13.05 -4.23
CA VAL A 17 -7.72 14.20 -3.88
C VAL A 17 -6.89 15.35 -3.32
N GLY A 18 -5.96 15.08 -2.40
CA GLY A 18 -5.09 16.11 -1.81
C GLY A 18 -4.11 16.74 -2.82
N LEU A 19 -3.72 15.99 -3.86
CA LEU A 19 -2.86 16.49 -4.94
C LEU A 19 -3.63 17.40 -5.93
N VAL A 20 -4.82 16.97 -6.36
CA VAL A 20 -5.67 17.70 -7.30
C VAL A 20 -6.33 18.91 -6.62
N ARG A 21 -6.72 18.76 -5.35
CA ARG A 21 -7.39 19.79 -4.56
C ARG A 21 -6.75 19.89 -3.17
N PRO A 22 -5.66 20.69 -3.04
CA PRO A 22 -4.95 20.84 -1.78
C PRO A 22 -5.86 21.22 -0.61
N PHE A 23 -5.75 20.46 0.48
CA PHE A 23 -6.59 20.66 1.65
C PHE A 23 -6.25 21.98 2.37
N ARG A 24 -7.29 22.77 2.67
CA ARG A 24 -7.15 24.03 3.43
C ARG A 24 -7.09 23.81 4.94
N SER A 25 -7.75 22.77 5.45
CA SER A 25 -7.76 22.43 6.87
C SER A 25 -6.37 21.93 7.32
N ARG A 26 -5.87 22.45 8.45
CA ARG A 26 -4.59 22.01 9.04
C ARG A 26 -4.62 20.51 9.35
N LEU A 27 -5.74 20.01 9.88
CA LEU A 27 -5.88 18.59 10.23
C LEU A 27 -5.76 17.70 8.99
N LEU A 28 -6.46 18.05 7.91
CA LEU A 28 -6.41 17.28 6.65
C LEU A 28 -5.02 17.35 6.00
N ARG A 29 -4.30 18.48 6.13
CA ARG A 29 -2.91 18.57 5.66
C ARG A 29 -1.98 17.65 6.44
N VAL A 30 -2.14 17.56 7.76
CA VAL A 30 -1.37 16.63 8.59
C VAL A 30 -1.69 15.19 8.21
N ALA A 31 -2.98 14.84 8.11
CA ALA A 31 -3.41 13.52 7.68
C ALA A 31 -2.87 13.17 6.28
N PHE A 32 -2.88 14.11 5.34
CA PHE A 32 -2.31 13.95 4.00
C PHE A 32 -0.83 13.58 4.05
N TRP A 33 -0.02 14.34 4.80
CA TRP A 33 1.42 14.05 4.88
C TRP A 33 1.72 12.74 5.60
N ILE A 34 0.96 12.39 6.64
CA ILE A 34 1.03 11.07 7.27
C ILE A 34 0.76 9.99 6.22
N ASP A 35 -0.32 10.11 5.46
CA ASP A 35 -0.70 9.12 4.46
C ASP A 35 0.29 9.05 3.28
N VAL A 36 0.93 10.16 2.89
CA VAL A 36 2.03 10.14 1.91
C VAL A 36 3.17 9.26 2.43
N VAL A 37 3.58 9.42 3.68
CA VAL A 37 4.65 8.62 4.29
C VAL A 37 4.25 7.15 4.37
N LEU A 38 3.00 6.85 4.73
CA LEU A 38 2.50 5.47 4.82
C LEU A 38 2.38 4.82 3.43
N SER A 39 1.70 5.46 2.49
CA SER A 39 1.41 4.89 1.18
C SER A 39 2.62 4.86 0.24
N VAL A 40 3.53 5.84 0.33
CA VAL A 40 4.74 5.86 -0.49
C VAL A 40 5.91 5.26 0.27
N GLY A 41 6.26 5.85 1.41
CA GLY A 41 7.45 5.48 2.18
C GLY A 41 7.37 4.07 2.74
N VAL A 42 6.32 3.77 3.51
CA VAL A 42 6.18 2.46 4.16
C VAL A 42 5.93 1.35 3.14
N HIS A 43 5.10 1.57 2.10
CA HIS A 43 4.95 0.57 1.05
C HIS A 43 6.26 0.30 0.30
N ALA A 44 7.04 1.34 -0.04
CA ALA A 44 8.33 1.15 -0.69
C ALA A 44 9.31 0.37 0.20
N ALA A 45 9.36 0.69 1.50
CA ALA A 45 10.19 -0.01 2.48
C ALA A 45 9.80 -1.49 2.65
N GLN A 46 8.55 -1.86 2.34
CA GLN A 46 8.08 -3.25 2.39
C GLN A 46 8.51 -4.07 1.16
N ILE A 47 8.87 -3.45 0.04
CA ILE A 47 9.19 -4.15 -1.22
C ILE A 47 10.24 -5.25 -1.05
N PRO A 48 11.38 -5.04 -0.33
CA PRO A 48 12.37 -6.09 -0.16
C PRO A 48 11.83 -7.33 0.56
N ALA A 49 11.02 -7.15 1.61
CA ALA A 49 10.40 -8.26 2.34
C ALA A 49 9.33 -8.96 1.49
N ALA A 50 8.47 -8.18 0.84
CA ALA A 50 7.42 -8.70 -0.03
C ALA A 50 7.98 -9.50 -1.22
N ARG A 51 9.11 -9.06 -1.80
CA ARG A 51 9.80 -9.78 -2.88
C ARG A 51 10.31 -11.14 -2.43
N LYS A 52 10.80 -11.28 -1.20
CA LYS A 52 11.24 -12.58 -0.65
C LYS A 52 10.06 -13.56 -0.56
N VAL A 53 8.97 -13.12 0.07
CA VAL A 53 7.74 -13.93 0.20
C VAL A 53 7.13 -14.27 -1.16
N ALA A 54 7.12 -13.32 -2.09
CA ALA A 54 6.61 -13.51 -3.43
C ALA A 54 7.43 -14.52 -4.25
N ALA A 55 8.76 -14.54 -4.07
CA ALA A 55 9.65 -15.45 -4.76
C ALA A 55 9.37 -16.93 -4.39
N GLU A 56 9.06 -17.20 -3.11
CA GLU A 56 8.64 -18.52 -2.63
C GLU A 56 7.37 -19.03 -3.33
N ARG A 57 6.58 -18.13 -3.90
CA ARG A 57 5.32 -18.42 -4.62
C ARG A 57 5.45 -18.26 -6.14
N GLY A 58 6.67 -18.13 -6.67
CA GLY A 58 6.91 -17.97 -8.11
C GLY A 58 6.42 -16.63 -8.70
N ILE A 59 6.12 -15.64 -7.87
CA ILE A 59 5.67 -14.31 -8.32
C ILE A 59 6.88 -13.46 -8.69
N SER A 60 6.84 -12.83 -9.87
CA SER A 60 7.92 -11.98 -10.35
C SER A 60 8.17 -10.77 -9.43
N SER A 61 9.44 -10.36 -9.33
CA SER A 61 9.84 -9.20 -8.51
C SER A 61 9.10 -7.91 -8.87
N GLY A 62 8.83 -7.68 -10.17
CA GLY A 62 8.09 -6.51 -10.63
C GLY A 62 6.63 -6.53 -10.17
N ARG A 63 5.96 -7.68 -10.27
CA ARG A 63 4.59 -7.85 -9.78
C ARG A 63 4.52 -7.71 -8.25
N ALA A 64 5.49 -8.26 -7.54
CA ALA A 64 5.58 -8.13 -6.08
C ALA A 64 5.72 -6.67 -5.64
N ALA A 65 6.59 -5.90 -6.30
CA ALA A 65 6.75 -4.47 -6.04
C ALA A 65 5.45 -3.70 -6.33
N ALA A 66 4.82 -3.92 -7.48
CA ALA A 66 3.58 -3.25 -7.86
C ALA A 66 2.43 -3.54 -6.87
N MET A 67 2.25 -4.79 -6.47
CA MET A 67 1.20 -5.17 -5.52
C MET A 67 1.49 -4.68 -4.10
N THR A 68 2.76 -4.63 -3.70
CA THR A 68 3.15 -4.01 -2.42
C THR A 68 2.92 -2.50 -2.43
N MET A 69 3.16 -1.81 -3.55
CA MET A 69 2.82 -0.40 -3.65
C MET A 69 1.31 -0.15 -3.60
N LEU A 70 0.52 -1.00 -4.24
CA LEU A 70 -0.93 -0.82 -4.30
C LEU A 70 -1.63 -1.18 -2.98
N PHE A 71 -1.19 -2.25 -2.31
CA PHE A 71 -1.90 -2.84 -1.17
C PHE A 71 -1.06 -2.97 0.11
N GLY A 72 0.23 -2.64 0.05
CA GLY A 72 1.14 -2.77 1.19
C GLY A 72 1.16 -4.17 1.79
N ALA A 73 1.24 -4.20 3.11
CA ALA A 73 1.24 -5.43 3.90
C ALA A 73 -0.05 -6.27 3.76
N THR A 74 -1.17 -5.65 3.40
CA THR A 74 -2.45 -6.37 3.25
C THR A 74 -2.48 -7.32 2.05
N TRP A 75 -1.49 -7.21 1.15
CA TRP A 75 -1.27 -8.17 0.07
C TRP A 75 -0.25 -9.24 0.46
N TRP A 76 1.01 -8.88 0.67
CA TRP A 76 2.08 -9.87 0.80
C TRP A 76 1.99 -10.74 2.05
N LYS A 77 1.40 -10.23 3.15
CA LYS A 77 1.15 -11.06 4.35
C LYS A 77 0.04 -12.08 4.14
N THR A 78 -0.90 -11.81 3.23
CA THR A 78 -2.05 -12.68 2.95
C THR A 78 -1.79 -13.69 1.83
N LEU A 79 -0.59 -13.69 1.23
CA LEU A 79 -0.23 -14.62 0.15
C LEU A 79 -0.29 -16.10 0.57
N GLY A 80 -0.32 -16.41 1.87
CA GLY A 80 -0.45 -17.77 2.41
C GLY A 80 -1.82 -18.11 3.01
N GLU A 81 -2.77 -17.18 3.08
CA GLU A 81 -4.07 -17.41 3.74
C GLU A 81 -5.14 -17.99 2.79
N GLY A 82 -4.86 -18.10 1.49
CA GLY A 82 -5.79 -18.61 0.48
C GLY A 82 -5.68 -20.10 0.16
N GLU A 83 -4.79 -20.84 0.84
CA GLU A 83 -4.64 -22.32 0.73
C GLU A 83 -5.18 -23.04 1.97
N GLN A 84 -6.36 -22.65 2.44
CA GLN A 84 -7.13 -23.37 3.47
C GLN A 84 -8.53 -23.66 2.96
#